data_AF-A0A212CQI3-F1
#
_entry.id   AF-A0A212CQI3-F1
#
_cell.length_a   1.000
_cell.length_b   1.000
_cell.length_c   1.000
_cell.angle_alpha   90.00
_cell.angle_beta   90.00
_cell.angle_gamma   90.00
#
_symmetry.space_group_name_H-M   'P 1'
#
loop_
_entity.id
_entity.type
_entity.pdbx_description
1 polymer ?
#
loop_
_entity_poly.entity_id
_entity_poly.type
_entity_poly.pdbx_seq_one_letter_code
_entity_poly.pdbx_strand_id
1 'polypeptide(L)'
;PPVIQPQPSELDVILNNPILLPCEATGTPSPFITWQKEGINVISSGTVSLKTIMTTQFYHSEISRAVREDAGTYMCVAQNPAGTALGKIKLNVQ
;
A
#
# COMPACT_ATOMS: atom_id res chain seq x y z
N PRO A 1 -19.81 -4.57 -0.67
CA PRO A 1 -18.80 -3.56 -0.25
C PRO A 1 -17.39 -4.09 -0.53
N PRO A 2 -16.36 -3.26 -0.63
CA PRO A 2 -14.98 -3.71 -0.76
C PRO A 2 -14.55 -4.49 0.47
N VAL A 3 -13.67 -5.47 0.29
CA VAL A 3 -13.03 -6.24 1.37
C VAL A 3 -11.56 -6.36 1.03
N ILE A 4 -10.69 -5.97 1.96
CA ILE A 4 -9.24 -6.15 1.81
C ILE A 4 -8.88 -7.55 2.31
N GLN A 5 -8.09 -8.26 1.52
CA GLN A 5 -7.59 -9.59 1.86
C GLN A 5 -6.60 -9.51 3.04
N PRO A 6 -6.35 -10.63 3.75
CA PRO A 6 -5.34 -10.69 4.79
C PRO A 6 -3.98 -10.17 4.29
N GLN A 7 -3.39 -9.26 5.05
CA GLN A 7 -2.08 -8.67 4.76
C GLN A 7 -1.24 -8.61 6.06
N PRO A 8 0.08 -8.53 5.98
CA PRO A 8 0.93 -8.36 7.16
C PRO A 8 0.61 -7.07 7.90
N SER A 9 0.53 -7.12 9.23
CA SER A 9 0.39 -5.91 10.06
C SER A 9 1.70 -5.11 10.15
N GLU A 10 2.83 -5.77 9.93
CA GLU A 10 4.16 -5.21 10.02
C GLU A 10 5.08 -5.81 8.95
N LEU A 11 5.98 -5.00 8.42
CA LEU A 11 7.00 -5.36 7.43
C LEU A 11 8.33 -4.70 7.82
N ASP A 12 9.41 -5.46 7.70
CA ASP A 12 10.77 -4.98 7.91
C ASP A 12 11.55 -5.01 6.59
N VAL A 13 12.26 -3.93 6.28
CA VAL A 13 13.16 -3.83 5.13
C VAL A 13 14.52 -3.32 5.58
N ILE A 14 15.58 -3.85 4.99
CA ILE A 14 16.94 -3.35 5.22
C ILE A 14 17.17 -2.13 4.33
N LEU A 15 17.87 -1.11 4.83
CA LEU A 15 18.27 0.06 4.05
C LEU A 15 18.77 -0.30 2.64
N ASN A 16 18.35 0.50 1.66
CA ASN A 16 18.62 0.36 0.23
C ASN A 16 18.05 -0.90 -0.45
N ASN A 17 17.34 -1.77 0.26
CA ASN A 17 16.67 -2.91 -0.35
C ASN A 17 15.26 -2.53 -0.83
N PRO A 18 14.75 -3.24 -1.84
CA PRO A 18 13.38 -3.07 -2.28
C PRO A 18 12.40 -3.76 -1.32
N ILE A 19 11.18 -3.23 -1.21
CA ILE A 19 10.07 -3.90 -0.51
C ILE A 19 8.73 -3.64 -1.20
N LEU A 20 7.84 -4.63 -1.14
CA LEU A 20 6.47 -4.56 -1.64
C LEU A 20 5.50 -4.43 -0.45
N LEU A 21 4.64 -3.42 -0.51
CA LEU A 21 3.51 -3.26 0.39
C LEU A 21 2.29 -3.95 -0.24
N PRO A 22 1.84 -5.12 0.27
CA PRO A 22 0.72 -5.85 -0.29
C PRO A 22 -0.61 -5.17 0.05
N CYS A 23 -1.45 -4.96 -0.95
CA CYS A 23 -2.86 -4.70 -0.72
C CYS A 23 -3.69 -5.29 -1.86
N GLU A 24 -4.49 -6.29 -1.52
CA GLU A 24 -5.46 -6.90 -2.42
C GLU A 24 -6.85 -6.63 -1.87
N ALA A 25 -7.76 -6.20 -2.73
CA ALA A 25 -9.14 -5.98 -2.35
C ALA A 25 -10.09 -6.59 -3.37
N THR A 26 -11.16 -7.21 -2.87
CA THR A 26 -12.25 -7.73 -3.67
C THR A 26 -13.50 -6.90 -3.44
N GLY A 27 -14.41 -6.89 -4.40
CA GLY A 27 -15.66 -6.13 -4.29
C GLY A 27 -16.37 -6.04 -5.63
N THR A 28 -17.67 -5.76 -5.58
CA THR A 28 -18.48 -5.52 -6.78
C THR A 28 -19.26 -4.20 -6.59
N PRO A 29 -19.07 -3.19 -7.44
CA PRO A 29 -18.07 -3.09 -8.53
C PRO A 29 -16.61 -3.22 -8.04
N SER A 30 -15.66 -3.54 -8.92
CA SER A 30 -14.24 -3.69 -8.52
C SER A 30 -13.74 -2.42 -7.81
N PRO A 31 -13.09 -2.54 -6.64
CA PRO A 31 -12.61 -1.37 -5.91
C PRO A 31 -11.36 -0.76 -6.53
N PHE A 32 -11.24 0.56 -6.40
CA PHE A 32 -9.99 1.27 -6.66
C PHE A 32 -9.18 1.36 -5.37
N ILE A 33 -7.86 1.17 -5.45
CA ILE A 33 -6.96 1.17 -4.29
C ILE A 33 -6.08 2.42 -4.31
N THR A 34 -6.05 3.15 -3.19
CA THR A 34 -5.11 4.23 -2.92
C THR A 34 -4.26 3.93 -1.69
N TRP A 35 -3.09 4.57 -1.61
CA TRP A 35 -2.18 4.45 -0.48
C TRP A 35 -2.01 5.78 0.25
N GLN A 36 -1.98 5.70 1.57
CA GLN A 36 -1.69 6.81 2.47
C GLN A 36 -0.54 6.43 3.39
N LYS A 37 0.36 7.36 3.64
CA LYS A 37 1.42 7.22 4.64
C LYS A 37 1.15 8.26 5.71
N GLU A 38 0.95 7.80 6.95
CA GLU A 38 0.67 8.69 8.10
C GLU A 38 -0.51 9.66 7.86
N GLY A 39 -1.50 9.23 7.10
CA GLY A 39 -2.68 10.03 6.74
C GLY A 39 -2.47 10.98 5.56
N ILE A 40 -1.28 11.05 4.98
CA ILE A 40 -0.98 11.81 3.77
C ILE A 40 -1.13 10.88 2.56
N ASN A 41 -1.94 11.26 1.57
CA ASN A 41 -2.06 10.52 0.32
C ASN A 41 -0.69 10.46 -0.35
N VAL A 42 -0.17 9.24 -0.55
CA VAL A 42 1.06 9.04 -1.29
C VAL A 42 0.68 9.03 -2.77
N ILE A 43 0.57 10.23 -3.33
CA ILE A 43 0.48 10.41 -4.78
C ILE A 43 1.85 9.99 -5.33
N SER A 44 1.87 9.22 -6.42
CA SER A 44 3.04 8.65 -7.11
C SER A 44 4.12 9.67 -7.57
N SER A 45 4.19 10.88 -7.03
CA SER A 45 5.16 11.91 -7.39
C SER A 45 6.05 12.31 -6.22
N GLY A 46 7.30 11.84 -6.26
CA GLY A 46 8.43 12.45 -5.56
C GLY A 46 8.89 11.69 -4.32
N THR A 47 10.19 11.40 -4.28
CA THR A 47 10.97 10.68 -3.24
C THR A 47 10.70 9.19 -3.04
N VAL A 48 9.45 8.72 -3.07
CA VAL A 48 9.14 7.27 -3.02
C VAL A 48 8.67 6.84 -4.40
N SER A 49 9.51 6.08 -5.12
CA SER A 49 9.15 5.50 -6.42
C SER A 49 8.15 4.35 -6.27
N LEU A 50 6.96 4.63 -5.74
CA LEU A 50 5.86 3.67 -5.63
C LEU A 50 5.37 3.31 -7.02
N LYS A 51 5.88 2.21 -7.56
CA LYS A 51 5.31 1.60 -8.76
C LYS A 51 4.04 0.86 -8.36
N THR A 52 2.88 1.37 -8.76
CA THR A 52 1.64 0.59 -8.73
C THR A 52 1.73 -0.48 -9.79
N ILE A 53 2.07 -1.71 -9.40
CA ILE A 53 2.04 -2.85 -10.31
C ILE A 53 0.57 -3.27 -10.44
N MET A 54 -0.12 -2.70 -11.43
CA MET A 54 -1.50 -3.07 -11.76
C MET A 54 -1.50 -4.40 -12.52
N THR A 55 -1.55 -5.50 -11.79
CA THR A 55 -2.07 -6.76 -12.37
C THR A 55 -3.52 -6.88 -11.93
N THR A 56 -4.38 -7.44 -12.76
CA THR A 56 -5.86 -7.35 -12.70
C THR A 56 -6.53 -7.88 -11.41
N GLN A 57 -5.76 -8.29 -10.40
CA GLN A 57 -6.23 -8.72 -9.09
C GLN A 57 -5.40 -8.13 -7.92
N PHE A 58 -4.23 -7.53 -8.17
CA PHE A 58 -3.27 -7.19 -7.11
C PHE A 58 -2.77 -5.75 -7.27
N TYR A 59 -2.95 -4.90 -6.24
CA TYR A 59 -2.41 -3.54 -6.20
C TYR A 59 -1.28 -3.48 -5.16
N HIS A 60 -0.07 -3.84 -5.59
CA HIS A 60 1.12 -3.70 -4.75
C HIS A 60 1.74 -2.32 -4.94
N SER A 61 2.26 -1.76 -3.86
CA SER A 61 3.09 -0.55 -3.89
C SER A 61 4.55 -0.94 -3.65
N GLU A 62 5.44 -0.65 -4.60
CA GLU A 62 6.86 -1.02 -4.51
C GLU A 62 7.73 0.16 -4.07
N ILE A 63 8.48 0.00 -2.99
CA ILE A 63 9.59 0.90 -2.64
C ILE A 63 10.85 0.26 -3.21
N SER A 64 11.41 0.81 -4.30
CA SER A 64 12.57 0.17 -4.97
C SER A 64 13.88 0.26 -4.17
N ARG A 65 14.02 1.28 -3.32
CA ARG A 65 15.17 1.47 -2.42
C ARG A 65 14.69 2.14 -1.13
N ALA A 66 14.56 1.37 -0.06
CA ALA A 66 14.08 1.87 1.22
C ALA A 66 15.10 2.80 1.89
N VAL A 67 14.64 3.97 2.34
CA VAL A 67 15.38 4.92 3.17
C VAL A 67 14.74 5.04 4.55
N ARG A 68 15.44 5.59 5.55
CA ARG A 68 14.90 5.67 6.93
C ARG A 68 13.60 6.45 7.00
N GLU A 69 13.47 7.45 6.14
CA GLU A 69 12.30 8.30 6.02
C GLU A 69 11.09 7.52 5.49
N ASP A 70 11.26 6.38 4.82
CA ASP A 70 10.15 5.54 4.36
C ASP A 70 9.45 4.80 5.51
N ALA A 71 10.12 4.61 6.65
CA ALA A 71 9.49 4.00 7.82
C ALA A 71 8.21 4.76 8.22
N GLY A 72 7.20 4.02 8.67
CA GLY A 72 5.93 4.62 9.07
C GLY A 72 4.73 3.70 8.90
N THR A 73 3.56 4.27 9.12
CA THR A 73 2.30 3.55 8.92
C THR A 73 1.76 3.83 7.53
N TYR A 74 1.66 2.77 6.73
CA TYR A 74 0.99 2.77 5.44
C TYR A 74 -0.44 2.25 5.59
N MET A 75 -1.38 2.91 4.90
CA MET A 75 -2.77 2.52 4.86
C MET A 75 -3.21 2.40 3.41
N CYS A 76 -3.68 1.21 3.04
CA CYS A 76 -4.36 1.03 1.77
C CYS A 76 -5.86 1.24 1.93
N VAL A 77 -6.45 1.96 0.99
CA VAL A 77 -7.85 2.36 0.97
C VAL A 77 -8.48 1.80 -0.29
N ALA A 78 -9.36 0.82 -0.13
CA ALA A 78 -10.10 0.21 -1.23
C ALA A 78 -11.51 0.80 -1.29
N GLN A 79 -11.87 1.48 -2.37
CA GLN A 79 -13.13 2.20 -2.50
C GLN A 79 -13.91 1.80 -3.75
N ASN A 80 -15.22 1.59 -3.59
CA ASN A 80 -16.18 1.43 -4.69
C ASN A 80 -17.54 2.08 -4.32
N PRO A 81 -18.54 2.11 -5.22
CA PRO A 81 -19.87 2.66 -4.91
C PRO A 81 -20.62 1.94 -3.77
N ALA A 82 -20.23 0.71 -3.44
CA ALA A 82 -20.81 -0.06 -2.35
C ALA A 82 -20.12 0.17 -0.99
N GLY A 83 -19.04 0.97 -0.93
CA GLY A 83 -18.38 1.36 0.32
C GLY A 83 -16.86 1.47 0.25
N THR A 84 -16.23 1.42 1.42
CA THR A 84 -14.78 1.57 1.60
C THR A 84 -14.25 0.53 2.57
N ALA A 85 -13.08 -0.03 2.29
CA ALA A 85 -12.30 -0.86 3.21
C ALA A 85 -10.90 -0.27 3.42
N LEU A 86 -10.34 -0.48 4.62
CA LEU A 86 -9.04 0.04 5.04
C LEU A 86 -8.12 -1.09 5.49
N GLY A 87 -6.87 -1.05 5.06
CA GLY A 87 -5.82 -2.00 5.41
C GLY A 87 -4.61 -1.25 5.92
N LYS A 88 -4.00 -1.71 7.02
CA LYS A 88 -2.90 -0.99 7.69
C LYS A 88 -1.66 -1.88 7.78
N ILE A 89 -0.53 -1.32 7.39
CA ILE A 89 0.79 -1.96 7.44
C ILE A 89 1.76 -0.98 8.10
N LYS A 90 2.52 -1.46 9.09
CA LYS A 90 3.65 -0.72 9.64
C LYS A 90 4.93 -1.14 8.91
N LEU A 91 5.64 -0.19 8.30
CA LEU A 91 6.94 -0.43 7.69
C LEU A 91 8.05 0.03 8.64
N ASN A 92 8.96 -0.86 8.98
CA ASN A 92 10.20 -0.53 9.66
C ASN A 92 11.38 -0.64 8.68
N VAL A 93 12.32 0.30 8.77
CA VAL A 93 13.54 0.31 7.97
C VAL A 93 14.73 0.14 8.91
N GLN A 94 15.51 -0.92 8.69
CA GLN A 94 16.66 -1.32 9.50
C GLN A 94 17.96 -0.75 8.92
#